data_AF-A0A9P7JNF4-F1
#
_entry.id   AF-A0A9P7JNF4-F1
#
_cell.length_a   1.000
_cell.length_b   1.000
_cell.length_c   1.000
_cell.angle_alpha   90.00
_cell.angle_beta   90.00
_cell.angle_gamma   90.00
#
_symmetry.space_group_name_H-M   'P 1'
#
loop_
_entity.id
_entity.type
_entity.pdbx_description
1 polymer ?
#
loop_
_entity_poly.entity_id
_entity_poly.type
_entity_poly.pdbx_seq_one_letter_code
_entity_poly.pdbx_strand_id
1 'polypeptide(L)'
;MANIIRSPKSCGKWDDNELIAYNITVTAVPSQQFFPQGTDVPLTAAGLDPALATADSYSISDFACQLLITLGFEEHRYRVCRRLEIPLEICDDIRKFAEISLGLQDLGSTEMVPLLQMNKTQIGRSNVEAHMISAAIAAYQFNNSMRQEKGLHPLDAMTMPLPLSDAVISCQYPSARTEVLKCEVASDCKGGMEALEYRLVALQYYVAFKSLAKSHWEKFIP
;
A
#
# COMPACT_ATOMS: atom_id res chain seq x y z
N MET A 1 30.81 -7.27 -16.36
CA MET A 1 29.56 -6.52 -16.17
C MET A 1 29.88 -5.36 -15.26
N ALA A 2 29.50 -4.13 -15.63
CA ALA A 2 29.79 -2.97 -14.78
C ALA A 2 28.89 -3.03 -13.52
N ASN A 3 29.49 -2.97 -12.34
CA ASN A 3 28.74 -2.77 -11.09
C ASN A 3 28.28 -1.31 -11.06
N ILE A 4 27.05 -1.06 -11.48
CA ILE A 4 26.44 0.26 -11.39
C ILE A 4 26.17 0.51 -9.89
N ILE A 5 27.01 1.32 -9.26
CA ILE A 5 26.79 1.77 -7.89
C ILE A 5 25.57 2.71 -7.89
N ARG A 6 24.53 2.36 -7.14
CA ARG A 6 23.32 3.16 -7.01
C ARG A 6 23.42 4.05 -5.78
N SER A 7 22.90 5.27 -5.89
CA SER A 7 22.75 6.13 -4.71
C SER A 7 21.43 5.82 -4.03
N PRO A 8 21.41 5.61 -2.70
CA PRO A 8 20.19 5.32 -1.98
C PRO A 8 19.24 6.52 -2.02
N LYS A 9 18.00 6.29 -2.43
CA LYS A 9 16.92 7.29 -2.48
C LYS A 9 15.83 6.93 -1.48
N SER A 10 15.27 7.93 -0.81
CA SER A 10 14.03 7.77 -0.03
C SER A 10 12.86 7.42 -0.95
N CYS A 11 11.85 6.70 -0.44
CA CYS A 11 10.71 6.21 -1.23
C CYS A 11 10.00 7.32 -2.02
N GLY A 12 9.83 8.50 -1.43
CA GLY A 12 9.23 9.66 -2.09
C GLY A 12 10.06 10.29 -3.22
N LYS A 13 11.19 9.67 -3.58
CA LYS A 13 12.07 10.03 -4.70
C LYS A 13 12.21 8.90 -5.72
N TRP A 14 11.51 7.78 -5.53
CA TRP A 14 11.50 6.69 -6.50
C TRP A 14 10.67 7.07 -7.72
N ASP A 15 11.21 6.79 -8.90
CA ASP A 15 10.53 6.95 -10.18
C ASP A 15 10.62 5.67 -11.03
N ASP A 16 10.26 5.76 -12.31
CA ASP A 16 10.33 4.63 -13.25
C ASP A 16 11.72 4.01 -13.35
N ASN A 17 12.78 4.81 -13.16
CA ASN A 17 14.15 4.31 -13.21
C ASN A 17 14.42 3.36 -12.05
N GLU A 18 13.89 3.64 -10.86
CA GLU A 18 14.01 2.72 -9.72
C GLU A 18 13.28 1.40 -10.00
N LEU A 19 12.09 1.45 -10.61
CA LEU A 19 11.37 0.23 -10.99
C LEU A 19 12.16 -0.61 -11.99
N ILE A 20 12.68 0.01 -13.05
CA ILE A 20 13.54 -0.66 -14.05
C ILE A 20 14.80 -1.23 -13.39
N ALA A 21 15.42 -0.43 -12.53
CA ALA A 21 16.65 -0.80 -11.85
C ALA A 21 16.45 -2.02 -10.94
N TYR A 22 15.29 -2.17 -10.31
CA TYR A 22 14.95 -3.34 -9.50
C TYR A 22 14.14 -4.41 -10.26
N ASN A 23 14.15 -4.38 -11.60
CA ASN A 23 13.44 -5.34 -12.45
C ASN A 23 11.97 -5.52 -12.05
N ILE A 24 11.32 -4.41 -11.69
CA ILE A 24 9.92 -4.37 -11.28
C ILE A 24 9.10 -3.88 -12.46
N THR A 25 7.99 -4.55 -12.72
CA THR A 25 7.02 -4.09 -13.72
C THR A 25 5.64 -4.06 -13.13
N VAL A 26 4.92 -2.99 -13.45
CA VAL A 26 3.54 -2.80 -13.01
C VAL A 26 2.61 -3.20 -14.14
N THR A 27 1.79 -4.22 -13.91
CA THR A 27 0.79 -4.70 -14.86
C THR A 27 -0.57 -4.25 -14.40
N ALA A 28 -1.20 -3.38 -15.18
CA ALA A 28 -2.56 -2.95 -14.95
C ALA A 28 -3.52 -4.10 -15.31
N VAL A 29 -4.44 -4.43 -14.42
CA VAL A 29 -5.43 -5.49 -14.60
C VAL A 29 -6.84 -4.96 -14.30
N PRO A 30 -7.86 -5.40 -15.06
CA PRO A 30 -9.24 -5.03 -14.78
C PRO A 30 -9.65 -5.45 -13.37
N SER A 31 -10.52 -4.66 -12.75
CA SER A 31 -11.01 -4.96 -11.41
C SER A 31 -11.67 -6.32 -11.25
N GLN A 32 -12.36 -6.80 -12.29
CA GLN A 32 -13.01 -8.11 -12.30
C GLN A 32 -12.00 -9.26 -12.27
N GLN A 33 -10.77 -9.02 -12.71
CA GLN A 33 -9.67 -9.98 -12.63
C GLN A 33 -8.88 -9.82 -11.32
N PHE A 34 -8.76 -8.59 -10.80
CA PHE A 34 -8.01 -8.30 -9.58
C PHE A 34 -8.73 -8.82 -8.33
N PHE A 35 -10.04 -8.64 -8.25
CA PHE A 35 -10.86 -9.13 -7.13
C PHE A 35 -11.56 -10.43 -7.54
N PRO A 36 -11.42 -11.54 -6.77
CA PRO A 36 -12.14 -12.77 -7.05
C PRO A 36 -13.65 -12.50 -7.15
N GLN A 37 -14.30 -12.99 -8.21
CA GLN A 37 -15.74 -12.81 -8.45
C GLN A 37 -16.55 -13.21 -7.20
N GLY A 38 -17.28 -12.26 -6.60
CA GLY A 38 -18.07 -12.51 -5.39
C GLY A 38 -18.26 -11.33 -4.44
N THR A 39 -17.59 -10.19 -4.64
CA THR A 39 -17.83 -8.96 -3.86
C THR A 39 -18.83 -8.02 -4.52
N ASP A 40 -19.89 -8.57 -5.13
CA ASP A 40 -21.09 -7.80 -5.45
C ASP A 40 -21.87 -7.59 -4.15
N VAL A 41 -21.30 -6.81 -3.22
CA VAL A 41 -22.10 -6.21 -2.17
C VAL A 41 -22.65 -4.93 -2.79
N PRO A 42 -23.92 -4.90 -3.25
CA PRO A 42 -24.54 -3.66 -3.70
C PRO A 42 -24.57 -2.72 -2.51
N LEU A 43 -23.57 -1.85 -2.43
CA LEU A 43 -23.54 -0.75 -1.49
C LEU A 43 -24.60 0.24 -1.93
N THR A 44 -25.82 0.06 -1.41
CA THR A 44 -26.87 1.06 -1.56
C THR A 44 -26.49 2.29 -0.75
N ALA A 45 -26.74 3.48 -1.27
CA ALA A 45 -26.50 4.74 -0.57
C ALA A 45 -27.14 4.79 0.84
N ALA A 46 -28.20 4.01 1.07
CA ALA A 46 -28.86 3.89 2.37
C ALA A 46 -28.01 3.25 3.49
N GLY A 47 -26.93 2.54 3.16
CA GLY A 47 -26.02 1.92 4.14
C GLY A 47 -24.77 2.74 4.44
N LEU A 48 -24.57 3.87 3.75
CA LEU A 48 -23.46 4.77 4.01
C LEU A 48 -23.82 5.71 5.16
N ASP A 49 -22.89 5.87 6.11
CA ASP A 49 -23.01 6.88 7.15
C ASP A 49 -23.19 8.27 6.49
N PRO A 50 -24.26 9.02 6.80
CA PRO A 50 -24.48 10.37 6.29
C PRO A 50 -23.27 11.30 6.48
N ALA A 51 -22.45 11.07 7.51
CA ALA A 51 -21.22 11.83 7.75
C ALA A 51 -20.18 11.66 6.64
N LEU A 52 -20.14 10.51 5.96
CA LEU A 52 -19.29 10.29 4.79
C LEU A 52 -19.85 10.97 3.52
N ALA A 53 -21.15 11.28 3.50
CA ALA A 53 -21.80 11.95 2.38
C ALA A 53 -21.61 13.49 2.42
N THR A 54 -21.53 14.10 3.60
CA THR A 54 -21.45 15.56 3.82
C THR A 54 -20.02 16.09 4.05
N ALA A 55 -19.01 15.36 3.60
CA ALA A 55 -17.60 15.65 3.89
C ALA A 55 -17.03 16.83 3.06
N ASP A 56 -17.67 18.00 3.12
CA ASP A 56 -17.31 19.17 2.30
C ASP A 56 -16.03 19.90 2.77
N SER A 57 -15.39 19.44 3.86
CA SER A 57 -14.22 20.11 4.46
C SER A 57 -13.08 19.19 4.95
N TYR A 58 -13.19 17.88 4.79
CA TYR A 58 -12.14 16.96 5.24
C TYR A 58 -10.97 16.90 4.27
N SER A 59 -9.75 16.80 4.80
CA SER A 59 -8.64 16.37 3.94
C SER A 59 -8.94 14.97 3.42
N ILE A 60 -8.52 14.65 2.19
CA ILE A 60 -8.73 13.30 1.60
C ILE A 60 -8.23 12.21 2.56
N SER A 61 -7.16 12.50 3.29
CA SER A 61 -6.57 11.62 4.31
C SER A 61 -7.51 11.35 5.49
N ASP A 62 -8.23 12.36 5.97
CA ASP A 62 -9.18 12.20 7.08
C ASP A 62 -10.41 11.44 6.62
N PHE A 63 -10.91 11.73 5.42
CA PHE A 63 -12.01 11.01 4.81
C PHE A 63 -11.69 9.51 4.67
N ALA A 64 -10.55 9.16 4.05
CA ALA A 64 -10.19 7.75 3.90
C ALA A 64 -9.89 7.06 5.23
N CYS A 65 -9.30 7.76 6.20
CA CYS A 65 -9.15 7.19 7.54
C CYS A 65 -10.51 6.84 8.14
N GLN A 66 -11.47 7.77 8.09
CA GLN A 66 -12.82 7.53 8.62
C GLN A 66 -13.54 6.43 7.84
N LEU A 67 -13.33 6.38 6.53
CA LEU A 67 -13.86 5.33 5.66
C LEU A 67 -13.34 3.95 6.10
N LEU A 68 -12.03 3.80 6.27
CA LEU A 68 -11.43 2.53 6.71
C LEU A 68 -11.96 2.12 8.08
N ILE A 69 -12.07 3.06 9.02
CA ILE A 69 -12.65 2.80 10.35
C ILE A 69 -14.10 2.31 10.21
N THR A 70 -14.92 3.03 9.43
CA THR A 70 -16.34 2.70 9.20
C THR A 70 -16.51 1.34 8.52
N LEU A 71 -15.60 0.99 7.62
CA LEU A 71 -15.55 -0.31 6.97
C LEU A 71 -15.07 -1.44 7.89
N GLY A 72 -14.70 -1.14 9.15
CA GLY A 72 -14.23 -2.11 10.13
C GLY A 72 -12.77 -2.54 9.93
N PHE A 73 -11.92 -1.69 9.36
CA PHE A 73 -10.48 -1.97 9.36
C PHE A 73 -9.86 -1.83 10.76
N GLU A 74 -10.52 -1.06 11.65
CA GLU A 74 -10.16 -0.95 13.06
C GLU A 74 -11.02 -1.94 13.89
N GLU A 75 -10.66 -3.22 13.84
CA GLU A 75 -11.28 -4.30 14.62
C GLU A 75 -10.27 -4.87 15.62
N HIS A 76 -10.60 -4.87 16.93
CA HIS A 76 -9.94 -5.45 18.14
C HIS A 76 -8.41 -5.45 18.25
N ARG A 77 -7.70 -5.89 17.21
CA ARG A 77 -6.25 -5.95 17.10
C ARG A 77 -5.67 -4.95 16.12
N TYR A 78 -6.43 -4.37 15.20
CA TYR A 78 -5.88 -3.45 14.21
C TYR A 78 -6.25 -2.00 14.50
N ARG A 79 -5.32 -1.08 14.29
CA ARG A 79 -5.54 0.38 14.32
C ARG A 79 -5.20 0.98 12.96
N VAL A 80 -6.05 1.87 12.46
CA VAL A 80 -5.73 2.69 11.28
C VAL A 80 -4.80 3.82 11.72
N CYS A 81 -3.59 3.85 11.17
CA CYS A 81 -2.56 4.83 11.48
C CYS A 81 -2.41 5.84 10.34
N ARG A 82 -2.18 7.12 10.68
CA ARG A 82 -1.97 8.21 9.72
C ARG A 82 -0.50 8.63 9.69
N ARG A 83 0.01 9.02 8.51
CA ARG A 83 1.35 9.61 8.30
C ARG A 83 2.46 8.80 8.97
N LEU A 84 2.58 7.55 8.56
CA LEU A 84 3.60 6.64 9.06
C LEU A 84 4.90 6.85 8.29
N GLU A 85 5.99 7.06 9.00
CA GLU A 85 7.35 6.99 8.46
C GLU A 85 7.92 5.60 8.77
N ILE A 86 8.10 4.78 7.75
CA ILE A 86 8.68 3.44 7.89
C ILE A 86 10.13 3.50 7.43
N PRO A 87 11.12 3.07 8.24
CA PRO A 87 12.49 2.95 7.80
C PRO A 87 12.60 2.08 6.54
N LEU A 88 13.37 2.54 5.56
CA LEU A 88 13.75 1.78 4.37
C LEU A 88 15.26 1.59 4.42
N GLU A 89 15.70 0.34 4.39
CA GLU A 89 17.10 0.00 4.20
C GLU A 89 17.40 -0.21 2.71
N ILE A 90 18.32 0.59 2.19
CA ILE A 90 18.71 0.57 0.78
C ILE A 90 20.19 0.94 0.65
N CYS A 91 20.95 0.11 -0.06
CA CYS A 91 22.42 0.23 -0.16
C CYS A 91 23.09 0.34 1.22
N ASP A 92 22.66 -0.47 2.19
CA ASP A 92 23.10 -0.41 3.60
C ASP A 92 22.87 0.96 4.30
N ASP A 93 22.06 1.86 3.71
CA ASP A 93 21.67 3.14 4.31
C ASP A 93 20.28 3.05 4.95
N ILE A 94 20.26 2.96 6.28
CA ILE A 94 19.04 2.91 7.10
C ILE A 94 18.40 4.29 7.35
N ARG A 95 18.98 5.38 6.82
CA ARG A 95 18.48 6.75 7.03
C ARG A 95 17.40 7.14 6.03
N LYS A 96 16.93 6.19 5.22
CA LYS A 96 15.82 6.41 4.28
C LYS A 96 14.52 5.99 4.94
N PHE A 97 13.44 6.62 4.49
CA PHE A 97 12.10 6.38 5.01
C PHE A 97 11.09 6.37 3.88
N ALA A 98 10.06 5.54 4.06
CA ALA A 98 8.81 5.58 3.32
C ALA A 98 7.78 6.39 4.10
N GLU A 99 7.21 7.42 3.47
CA GLU A 99 6.05 8.11 4.03
C GLU A 99 4.77 7.50 3.49
N ILE A 100 4.01 6.86 4.37
CA ILE A 100 2.70 6.27 4.06
C ILE A 100 1.61 7.14 4.67
N SER A 101 0.60 7.46 3.86
CA SER A 101 -0.50 8.31 4.34
C SER A 101 -1.39 7.57 5.33
N LEU A 102 -1.74 6.31 5.03
CA LEU A 102 -2.56 5.45 5.86
C LEU A 102 -2.02 4.01 5.87
N GLY A 103 -1.96 3.41 7.06
CA GLY A 103 -1.61 2.00 7.25
C GLY A 103 -2.43 1.35 8.35
N LEU A 104 -2.31 0.04 8.50
CA LEU A 104 -2.77 -0.68 9.67
C LEU A 104 -1.59 -1.05 10.52
N GLN A 105 -1.79 -0.95 11.83
CA GLN A 105 -0.88 -1.49 12.81
C GLN A 105 -1.63 -2.54 13.62
N ASP A 106 -1.07 -3.75 13.70
CA ASP A 106 -1.55 -4.73 14.66
C ASP A 106 -1.02 -4.34 16.05
N LEU A 107 -1.93 -4.14 17.01
CA LEU A 107 -1.66 -3.77 18.39
C LEU A 107 -1.14 -4.96 19.22
N GLY A 108 -1.44 -6.19 18.79
CA GLY A 108 -0.91 -7.40 19.40
C GLY A 108 0.51 -7.74 18.93
N SER A 109 0.93 -7.18 17.80
CA SER A 109 2.29 -7.31 17.27
C SER A 109 2.93 -5.93 17.07
N THR A 110 4.07 -5.88 16.40
CA THR A 110 4.67 -4.61 15.93
C THR A 110 4.64 -4.57 14.41
N GLU A 111 3.81 -5.41 13.80
CA GLU A 111 3.72 -5.54 12.36
C GLU A 111 2.80 -4.45 11.81
N MET A 112 3.20 -3.91 10.67
CA MET A 112 2.52 -2.82 10.00
C MET A 112 2.19 -3.23 8.57
N VAL A 113 0.97 -2.90 8.13
CA VAL A 113 0.58 -3.06 6.74
C VAL A 113 0.28 -1.70 6.11
N PRO A 114 1.01 -1.29 5.06
CA PRO A 114 0.66 -0.10 4.30
C PRO A 114 -0.65 -0.36 3.57
N LEU A 115 -1.64 0.52 3.75
CA LEU A 115 -2.91 0.43 3.03
C LEU A 115 -2.98 1.42 1.88
N LEU A 116 -2.52 2.64 2.10
CA LEU A 116 -2.79 3.70 1.16
C LEU A 116 -1.76 4.83 1.24
N GLN A 117 -1.24 5.21 0.08
CA GLN A 117 -0.51 6.45 -0.08
C GLN A 117 -1.38 7.44 -0.85
N MET A 118 -1.69 8.55 -0.20
CA MET A 118 -2.34 9.67 -0.86
C MET A 118 -1.28 10.55 -1.47
N ASN A 119 -1.46 10.90 -2.74
CA ASN A 119 -0.61 11.88 -3.36
C ASN A 119 -0.90 13.25 -2.73
N LYS A 120 -0.03 13.70 -1.82
CA LYS A 120 -0.03 15.06 -1.28
C LYS A 120 0.45 16.04 -2.35
N THR A 121 -0.33 16.25 -3.40
CA THR A 121 -0.32 17.45 -4.28
C THR A 121 1.03 18.08 -4.64
N GLN A 122 2.16 17.36 -4.64
CA GLN A 122 3.41 17.92 -5.09
C GLN A 122 3.37 17.85 -6.62
N ILE A 123 3.41 19.05 -7.20
CA ILE A 123 3.30 19.45 -8.60
C ILE A 123 4.42 18.86 -9.51
N GLY A 124 5.05 17.75 -9.10
CA GLY A 124 5.90 16.92 -9.94
C GLY A 124 5.18 15.63 -10.28
N ARG A 125 5.33 15.14 -11.52
CA ARG A 125 4.87 13.81 -11.97
C ARG A 125 5.57 12.67 -11.21
N SER A 126 5.48 12.61 -9.88
CA SER A 126 6.07 11.50 -9.13
C SER A 126 5.27 10.24 -9.48
N ASN A 127 5.96 9.17 -9.88
CA ASN A 127 5.30 7.92 -10.16
C ASN A 127 4.73 7.34 -8.85
N VAL A 128 3.40 7.43 -8.70
CA VAL A 128 2.65 6.90 -7.56
C VAL A 128 2.91 5.41 -7.35
N GLU A 129 3.11 4.66 -8.43
CA GLU A 129 3.39 3.22 -8.38
C GLU A 129 4.77 2.96 -7.77
N ALA A 130 5.79 3.71 -8.19
CA ALA A 130 7.14 3.59 -7.63
C ALA A 130 7.18 3.92 -6.13
N HIS A 131 6.43 4.94 -5.72
CA HIS A 131 6.29 5.28 -4.31
C HIS A 131 5.55 4.19 -3.52
N MET A 132 4.44 3.66 -4.06
CA MET A 132 3.68 2.58 -3.40
C MET A 132 4.52 1.31 -3.24
N ILE A 133 5.27 0.94 -4.28
CA ILE A 133 6.12 -0.25 -4.27
C ILE A 133 7.25 -0.07 -3.26
N SER A 134 7.94 1.07 -3.25
CA SER A 134 8.99 1.33 -2.25
C SER A 134 8.46 1.40 -0.81
N ALA A 135 7.24 1.90 -0.61
CA ALA A 135 6.57 1.84 0.69
C ALA A 135 6.24 0.40 1.13
N ALA A 136 5.82 -0.46 0.19
CA ALA A 136 5.63 -1.89 0.45
C ALA A 136 6.96 -2.59 0.79
N ILE A 137 8.07 -2.21 0.13
CA ILE A 137 9.41 -2.70 0.45
C ILE A 137 9.81 -2.31 1.87
N ALA A 138 9.66 -1.03 2.23
CA ALA A 138 9.98 -0.55 3.57
C ALA A 138 9.18 -1.28 4.65
N ALA A 139 7.86 -1.46 4.44
CA ALA A 139 7.01 -2.18 5.39
C ALA A 139 7.45 -3.64 5.56
N TYR A 140 7.81 -4.32 4.48
CA TYR A 140 8.29 -5.70 4.53
C TYR A 140 9.61 -5.81 5.32
N GLN A 141 10.59 -4.95 5.02
CA GLN A 141 11.86 -4.89 5.75
C GLN A 141 11.64 -4.61 7.24
N PHE A 142 10.86 -3.58 7.55
CA PHE A 142 10.55 -3.19 8.92
C PHE A 142 9.89 -4.33 9.70
N ASN A 143 8.86 -4.97 9.13
CA ASN A 143 8.17 -6.08 9.79
C ASN A 143 9.12 -7.25 10.06
N ASN A 144 9.97 -7.63 9.09
CA ASN A 144 10.92 -8.72 9.27
C ASN A 144 11.99 -8.38 10.31
N SER A 145 12.49 -7.14 10.35
CA SER A 145 13.40 -6.67 11.41
C SER A 145 12.73 -6.79 12.78
N MET A 146 11.51 -6.26 12.93
CA MET A 146 10.76 -6.34 14.19
C MET A 146 10.45 -7.78 14.62
N ARG A 147 10.22 -8.69 13.66
CA ARG A 147 10.04 -10.12 13.94
C ARG A 147 11.32 -10.77 14.44
N GLN A 148 12.45 -10.49 13.80
CA GLN A 148 13.76 -11.00 14.22
C GLN A 148 14.14 -10.52 15.63
N GLU A 149 13.89 -9.24 15.95
CA GLU A 149 14.09 -8.69 17.29
C GLU A 149 13.28 -9.43 18.37
N LYS A 150 12.12 -9.96 18.00
CA LYS A 150 11.25 -10.78 18.86
C LYS A 150 11.58 -12.27 18.83
N GLY A 151 12.63 -12.68 18.12
CA GLY A 151 12.99 -14.10 17.94
C GLY A 151 12.01 -14.89 17.06
N LEU A 152 11.20 -14.21 16.26
CA LEU A 152 10.29 -14.84 15.29
C LEU A 152 11.00 -15.01 13.94
N HIS A 153 10.62 -16.05 13.19
CA HIS A 153 11.13 -16.24 11.84
C HIS A 153 10.64 -15.12 10.89
N PRO A 154 11.53 -14.57 10.04
CA PRO A 154 11.15 -13.67 8.96
C PRO A 154 10.08 -14.29 8.07
N LEU A 155 9.21 -13.47 7.51
CA LEU A 155 8.23 -13.89 6.51
C LEU A 155 8.90 -13.95 5.13
N ASP A 156 8.79 -15.08 4.44
CA ASP A 156 9.30 -15.22 3.06
C ASP A 156 8.54 -14.34 2.06
N ALA A 157 7.27 -14.07 2.37
CA ALA A 157 6.42 -13.11 1.65
C ALA A 157 5.29 -12.63 2.57
N MET A 158 4.91 -11.36 2.45
CA MET A 158 3.71 -10.80 3.11
C MET A 158 2.80 -10.14 2.06
N THR A 159 3.42 -9.31 1.21
CA THR A 159 2.84 -8.72 -0.02
C THR A 159 3.88 -8.61 -1.14
N MET A 160 5.17 -8.78 -0.81
CA MET A 160 6.28 -8.76 -1.76
C MET A 160 7.23 -9.94 -1.54
N PRO A 161 7.98 -10.36 -2.58
CA PRO A 161 8.88 -11.49 -2.48
C PRO A 161 10.24 -11.10 -1.84
N LEU A 162 10.77 -11.96 -0.96
CA LEU A 162 12.10 -11.85 -0.32
C LEU A 162 13.23 -11.41 -1.28
N PRO A 163 13.40 -11.98 -2.49
CA PRO A 163 14.51 -11.63 -3.39
C PRO A 163 14.53 -10.16 -3.82
N LEU A 164 13.37 -9.50 -3.86
CA LEU A 164 13.31 -8.07 -4.19
C LEU A 164 13.84 -7.22 -3.03
N SER A 165 13.50 -7.59 -1.79
CA SER A 165 13.96 -6.86 -0.61
C SER A 165 15.49 -6.93 -0.48
N ASP A 166 16.06 -8.14 -0.63
CA ASP A 166 17.52 -8.34 -0.58
C ASP A 166 18.25 -7.55 -1.67
N ALA A 167 17.68 -7.50 -2.88
CA ALA A 167 18.22 -6.72 -3.98
C ALA A 167 18.20 -5.20 -3.69
N VAL A 168 17.16 -4.71 -3.00
CA VAL A 168 17.07 -3.29 -2.59
C VAL A 168 18.10 -2.98 -1.50
N ILE A 169 18.22 -3.83 -0.46
CA ILE A 169 19.19 -3.67 0.63
C ILE A 169 20.62 -3.65 0.06
N SER A 170 20.96 -4.64 -0.76
CA SER A 170 22.30 -4.79 -1.35
C SER A 170 22.57 -3.90 -2.56
N CYS A 171 21.57 -3.16 -3.04
CA CYS A 171 21.61 -2.38 -4.28
C CYS A 171 22.05 -3.18 -5.50
N GLN A 172 21.65 -4.45 -5.55
CA GLN A 172 21.90 -5.35 -6.67
C GLN A 172 20.70 -5.40 -7.60
N TYR A 173 20.95 -5.80 -8.85
CA TYR A 173 19.87 -6.11 -9.79
C TYR A 173 19.31 -7.49 -9.43
N PRO A 174 18.01 -7.63 -9.14
CA PRO A 174 17.45 -8.93 -8.75
C PRO A 174 17.50 -9.92 -9.92
N SER A 175 17.77 -11.18 -9.60
CA SER A 175 17.88 -12.27 -10.58
C SER A 175 16.54 -12.62 -11.25
N ALA A 176 15.43 -12.33 -10.57
CA ALA A 176 14.08 -12.54 -11.07
C ALA A 176 13.33 -11.21 -11.19
N ARG A 177 12.48 -11.12 -12.23
CA ARG A 177 11.56 -10.00 -12.42
C ARG A 177 10.44 -10.08 -11.39
N THR A 178 10.13 -8.96 -10.75
CA THR A 178 8.96 -8.86 -9.87
C THR A 178 7.81 -8.20 -10.65
N GLU A 179 6.70 -8.92 -10.76
CA GLU A 179 5.47 -8.37 -11.34
C GLU A 179 4.57 -7.85 -10.22
N VAL A 180 4.19 -6.58 -10.32
CA VAL A 180 3.25 -5.92 -9.42
C VAL A 180 1.95 -5.70 -10.16
N LEU A 181 0.86 -6.24 -9.63
CA LEU A 181 -0.46 -6.03 -10.20
C LEU A 181 -1.06 -4.71 -9.70
N LYS A 182 -1.62 -3.94 -10.62
CA LYS A 182 -2.37 -2.72 -10.33
C LYS A 182 -3.82 -2.92 -10.77
N CYS A 183 -4.75 -2.78 -9.84
CA CYS A 183 -6.16 -2.76 -10.18
C CYS A 183 -6.49 -1.46 -10.94
N GLU A 184 -7.01 -1.58 -12.15
CA GLU A 184 -7.63 -0.45 -12.84
C GLU A 184 -9.04 -0.24 -12.31
N VAL A 185 -9.28 0.95 -11.79
CA VAL A 185 -10.61 1.40 -11.39
C VAL A 185 -11.19 2.16 -12.56
N ALA A 186 -12.14 1.54 -13.27
CA ALA A 186 -12.89 2.21 -14.32
C ALA A 186 -13.58 3.44 -13.72
N SER A 187 -13.20 4.63 -14.17
CA SER A 187 -13.77 5.89 -13.70
C SER A 187 -14.16 6.75 -14.90
N ASP A 188 -15.36 6.51 -15.43
CA ASP A 188 -16.01 7.44 -16.35
C ASP A 188 -16.55 8.70 -15.63
N CYS A 189 -16.44 8.73 -14.29
CA CYS A 189 -16.95 9.81 -13.46
C CYS A 189 -16.05 11.06 -13.56
N LYS A 190 -16.49 12.02 -14.37
CA LYS A 190 -15.97 13.40 -14.36
C LYS A 190 -16.39 14.07 -13.05
N GLY A 191 -15.51 14.12 -12.06
CA GLY A 191 -15.78 14.76 -10.77
C GLY A 191 -14.98 14.22 -9.60
N GLY A 192 -14.32 13.06 -9.75
CA GLY A 192 -13.52 12.47 -8.69
C GLY A 192 -14.34 12.28 -7.40
N MET A 193 -13.75 12.56 -6.25
CA MET A 193 -14.38 12.36 -4.94
C MET A 193 -15.59 13.27 -4.66
N GLU A 194 -15.82 14.33 -5.45
CA GLU A 194 -16.99 15.21 -5.29
C GLU A 194 -18.28 14.50 -5.76
N ALA A 195 -18.18 13.69 -6.82
CA ALA A 195 -19.30 12.93 -7.36
C ALA A 195 -19.70 11.78 -6.44
N LEU A 196 -20.99 11.67 -6.11
CA LEU A 196 -21.53 10.61 -5.26
C LEU A 196 -21.32 9.23 -5.89
N GLU A 197 -21.52 9.12 -7.21
CA GLU A 197 -21.37 7.89 -7.97
C GLU A 197 -19.94 7.37 -7.90
N TYR A 198 -18.94 8.25 -8.01
CA TYR A 198 -17.54 7.87 -7.85
C TYR A 198 -17.23 7.40 -6.44
N ARG A 199 -17.76 8.07 -5.40
CA ARG A 199 -17.59 7.65 -4.01
C ARG A 199 -18.17 6.26 -3.75
N LEU A 200 -19.34 5.95 -4.31
CA LEU A 200 -19.96 4.63 -4.21
C LEU A 200 -19.11 3.55 -4.87
N VAL A 201 -18.60 3.81 -6.07
CA VAL A 201 -17.70 2.90 -6.79
C VAL A 201 -16.41 2.70 -6.00
N ALA A 202 -15.76 3.77 -5.54
CA ALA A 202 -14.55 3.69 -4.71
C ALA A 202 -14.79 2.89 -3.43
N LEU A 203 -15.94 3.05 -2.78
CA LEU A 203 -16.31 2.27 -1.60
C LEU A 203 -16.40 0.77 -1.90
N GLN A 204 -17.00 0.38 -3.02
CA GLN A 204 -17.04 -1.03 -3.45
C GLN A 204 -15.62 -1.60 -3.58
N TYR A 205 -14.70 -0.82 -4.15
CA TYR A 205 -13.29 -1.20 -4.24
C TYR A 205 -12.62 -1.35 -2.87
N TYR A 206 -12.87 -0.44 -1.93
CA TYR A 206 -12.32 -0.56 -0.57
C TYR A 206 -12.87 -1.79 0.16
N VAL A 207 -14.15 -2.12 -0.02
CA VAL A 207 -14.75 -3.33 0.56
C VAL A 207 -14.14 -4.59 -0.05
N ALA A 208 -14.02 -4.64 -1.38
CA ALA A 208 -13.40 -5.77 -2.06
C ALA A 208 -11.93 -5.94 -1.64
N PHE A 209 -11.20 -4.83 -1.54
CA PHE A 209 -9.83 -4.81 -1.04
C PHE A 209 -9.75 -5.27 0.42
N LYS A 210 -10.68 -4.85 1.31
CA LYS A 210 -10.71 -5.33 2.70
C LYS A 210 -10.77 -6.85 2.75
N SER A 211 -11.70 -7.45 2.02
CA SER A 211 -11.88 -8.91 1.99
C SER A 211 -10.64 -9.63 1.47
N LEU A 212 -10.06 -9.14 0.37
CA LEU A 212 -8.82 -9.67 -0.18
C LEU A 212 -7.68 -9.57 0.84
N ALA A 213 -7.44 -8.37 1.36
CA ALA A 213 -6.33 -8.08 2.25
C ALA A 213 -6.42 -8.87 3.58
N LYS A 214 -7.62 -8.98 4.16
CA LYS A 214 -7.88 -9.80 5.35
C LYS A 214 -7.49 -11.26 5.12
N SER A 215 -7.87 -11.83 3.98
CA SER A 215 -7.51 -13.22 3.63
C SER A 215 -6.01 -13.45 3.47
N HIS A 216 -5.24 -12.41 3.13
CA HIS A 216 -3.79 -12.45 3.08
C HIS A 216 -3.18 -12.31 4.47
N TRP A 217 -3.63 -11.36 5.29
CA TRP A 217 -3.02 -11.09 6.59
C TRP A 217 -3.31 -12.16 7.64
N GLU A 218 -4.49 -12.79 7.60
CA GLU A 218 -4.83 -13.91 8.49
C GLU A 218 -3.87 -15.11 8.33
N LYS A 219 -3.11 -15.18 7.22
CA LYS A 219 -2.07 -16.20 7.03
C LYS A 219 -0.76 -15.88 7.74
N PHE A 220 -0.49 -14.62 8.05
CA PHE A 220 0.79 -14.14 8.55
C PHE A 220 0.74 -13.67 10.00
N ILE A 221 -0.44 -13.26 10.46
CA ILE A 221 -0.69 -12.73 11.79
C ILE A 221 -1.42 -13.82 12.59
N PRO A 222 -0.72 -14.58 13.46
CA PRO A 222 -1.32 -15.61 14.31
C PRO A 222 -2.24 -15.04 15.41
#